data_AF-A0A2V6HF68-F1
#
_entry.id   AF-A0A2V6HF68-F1
#
_cell.length_a   1.000
_cell.length_b   1.000
_cell.length_c   1.000
_cell.angle_alpha   90.00
_cell.angle_beta   90.00
_cell.angle_gamma   90.00
#
_symmetry.space_group_name_H-M   'P 1'
#
loop_
_entity.id
_entity.type
_entity.pdbx_description
1 polymer ?
#
loop_
_entity_poly.entity_id
_entity_poly.type
_entity_poly.pdbx_seq_one_letter_code
_entity_poly.pdbx_strand_id
1 'polypeptide(L)'
;MQTREETIDIDSFARRHIGPSEEEVRAMLHELGFENLDALINAAVPRNIRLDRQLNLPEAKSETEALAELRGIANRNKIARSFIGAGYYDCITPPVIERNILENPGWYTAYTPYQAEIAQGRLEALLNFQQMIIDLTALDIANASLLDEATAAAEAMALCHATVPHRKTFFIADNCHPQTVAVVQTRAKPLGIEIKIGDHSNFKFDETVFGALIQYPATDGVIYDYADFIQQAHDSGALVVIAADILALTLLKPPGELGADVAIGTTQRFGVPLGFGGPHAAYFATRNEYKRHMPGRLVGVSHDAEVHPAYRLALQTREQHIRRDKATSNICTAQVLLAVIASMYAIYHGPRGLRAIAKRVHRLTSQLAEGLRALGCTITHENFFDTIRVEVESSEVVQEHAAKAGCNLRALGPRAVGISFDETTTPRDIELLMSIFRGTAVRDFQDDDLGEPPLRVPQFAIRTSDFLTHPIFNTHDTETEMLRYLKKLESRDLSLTTSMIPLGSCTM
;
A
#
# COMPACT_ATOMS: atom_id res chain seq x y z
N MET A 1 23.23 -49.00 -35.22
CA MET A 1 23.14 -48.76 -33.75
C MET A 1 24.18 -47.72 -33.38
N GLN A 2 23.81 -46.45 -33.48
CA GLN A 2 24.48 -45.36 -32.78
C GLN A 2 23.40 -44.79 -31.86
N THR A 3 23.47 -45.13 -30.58
CA THR A 3 22.79 -44.40 -29.52
C THR A 3 23.30 -42.96 -29.59
N ARG A 4 22.55 -42.07 -30.25
CA ARG A 4 22.74 -40.63 -30.08
C ARG A 4 22.42 -40.38 -28.61
N GLU A 5 23.44 -40.10 -27.81
CA GLU A 5 23.25 -39.49 -26.50
C GLU A 5 22.38 -38.26 -26.72
N GLU A 6 21.18 -38.25 -26.13
CA GLU A 6 20.35 -37.06 -26.09
C GLU A 6 21.15 -36.01 -25.33
N THR A 7 21.71 -35.05 -26.06
CA THR A 7 22.41 -33.90 -25.48
C THR A 7 21.40 -33.13 -24.66
N ILE A 8 21.49 -33.31 -23.34
CA ILE A 8 20.74 -32.58 -22.36
C ILE A 8 21.17 -31.11 -22.42
N ASP A 9 20.27 -30.22 -22.84
CA ASP A 9 20.48 -28.78 -22.72
C ASP A 9 20.36 -28.38 -21.24
N ILE A 10 21.52 -28.17 -20.60
CA ILE A 10 21.62 -27.79 -19.19
C ILE A 10 21.28 -26.33 -18.95
N ASP A 11 21.26 -25.50 -20.00
CA ASP A 11 21.06 -24.06 -19.92
C ASP A 11 19.58 -23.67 -20.09
N SER A 12 18.73 -24.59 -20.55
CA SER A 12 17.28 -24.36 -20.70
C SER A 12 16.53 -24.33 -19.37
N PHE A 13 15.99 -23.16 -19.01
CA PHE A 13 15.12 -22.98 -17.83
C PHE A 13 13.79 -23.75 -17.94
N ALA A 14 13.30 -24.04 -19.15
CA ALA A 14 12.04 -24.76 -19.36
C ALA A 14 12.04 -26.12 -18.64
N ARG A 15 13.22 -26.78 -18.55
CA ARG A 15 13.39 -28.05 -17.84
C ARG A 15 13.31 -27.94 -16.31
N ARG A 16 13.43 -26.73 -15.75
CA ARG A 16 13.20 -26.45 -14.32
C ARG A 16 11.76 -26.03 -14.05
N HIS A 17 11.14 -25.37 -15.01
CA HIS A 17 9.78 -24.86 -14.90
C HIS A 17 8.70 -25.91 -15.17
N ILE A 18 8.88 -26.74 -16.20
CA ILE A 18 7.92 -27.80 -16.58
C ILE A 18 8.24 -29.05 -15.76
N GLY A 19 7.28 -29.49 -14.95
CA GLY A 19 7.44 -30.65 -14.07
C GLY A 19 7.64 -31.98 -14.82
N PRO A 20 6.73 -32.38 -15.73
CA PRO A 20 6.82 -33.66 -16.41
C PRO A 20 8.06 -33.81 -17.30
N SER A 21 8.80 -34.89 -17.12
CA SER A 21 9.85 -35.37 -18.02
C SER A 21 9.28 -35.91 -19.34
N GLU A 22 10.14 -36.12 -20.33
CA GLU A 22 9.72 -36.70 -21.62
C GLU A 22 9.13 -38.11 -21.49
N GLU A 23 9.59 -38.89 -20.51
CA GLU A 23 9.02 -40.21 -20.20
C GLU A 23 7.61 -40.09 -19.61
N GLU A 24 7.41 -39.18 -18.66
CA GLU A 24 6.09 -38.92 -18.07
C GLU A 24 5.12 -38.34 -19.10
N VAL A 25 5.58 -37.44 -19.98
CA VAL A 25 4.79 -36.91 -21.10
C VAL A 25 4.34 -38.04 -22.02
N ARG A 26 5.25 -38.96 -22.39
CA ARG A 26 4.89 -40.14 -23.21
C ARG A 26 3.87 -41.04 -22.50
N ALA A 27 4.05 -41.29 -21.21
CA ALA A 27 3.10 -42.10 -20.43
C ALA A 27 1.71 -41.45 -20.35
N MET A 28 1.64 -40.14 -20.10
CA MET A 28 0.38 -39.39 -20.09
C MET A 28 -0.31 -39.38 -21.46
N LEU A 29 0.46 -39.18 -22.53
CA LEU A 29 -0.08 -39.21 -23.89
C LEU A 29 -0.63 -40.59 -24.27
N HIS A 30 0.08 -41.66 -23.88
CA HIS A 30 -0.38 -43.03 -24.09
C HIS A 30 -1.71 -43.30 -23.36
N GLU A 31 -1.82 -42.88 -22.10
CA GLU A 31 -3.07 -42.99 -21.33
C GLU A 31 -4.24 -42.22 -21.98
N LEU A 32 -3.96 -41.04 -22.55
CA LEU A 32 -4.94 -40.24 -23.27
C LEU A 32 -5.22 -40.72 -24.71
N GLY A 33 -4.49 -41.72 -25.21
CA GLY A 33 -4.63 -42.25 -26.57
C GLY A 33 -4.06 -41.35 -27.67
N PHE A 34 -3.12 -40.46 -27.35
CA PHE A 34 -2.43 -39.59 -28.32
C PHE A 34 -1.00 -40.07 -28.59
N GLU A 35 -0.57 -39.95 -29.85
CA GLU A 35 0.79 -40.34 -30.28
C GLU A 35 1.87 -39.32 -29.88
N ASN A 36 1.51 -38.03 -29.78
CA ASN A 36 2.43 -36.93 -29.48
C ASN A 36 1.63 -35.70 -29.00
N LEU A 37 2.35 -34.66 -28.53
CA LEU A 37 1.74 -33.41 -28.10
C LEU A 37 1.02 -32.67 -29.24
N ASP A 38 1.53 -32.72 -30.48
CA ASP A 38 0.89 -32.07 -31.61
C ASP A 38 -0.50 -32.64 -31.90
N ALA A 39 -0.66 -33.97 -31.83
CA ALA A 39 -1.94 -34.65 -31.98
C ALA A 39 -2.94 -34.22 -30.89
N LEU A 40 -2.48 -34.11 -29.63
CA LEU A 40 -3.30 -33.61 -28.53
C LEU A 40 -3.73 -32.15 -28.78
N ILE A 41 -2.81 -31.27 -29.16
CA ILE A 41 -3.12 -29.86 -29.43
C ILE A 41 -4.04 -29.71 -30.65
N ASN A 42 -3.86 -30.52 -31.69
CA ASN A 42 -4.72 -30.54 -32.88
C ASN A 42 -6.17 -30.92 -32.54
N ALA A 43 -6.36 -31.83 -31.57
CA ALA A 43 -7.67 -32.23 -31.09
C ALA A 43 -8.28 -31.21 -30.12
N ALA A 44 -7.46 -30.54 -29.30
CA ALA A 44 -7.93 -29.63 -28.24
C ALA A 44 -8.21 -28.20 -28.73
N VAL A 45 -7.36 -27.64 -29.62
CA VAL A 45 -7.41 -26.22 -29.99
C VAL A 45 -7.92 -26.05 -31.43
N PRO A 46 -9.05 -25.34 -31.66
CA PRO A 46 -9.60 -25.15 -33.00
C PRO A 46 -8.60 -24.51 -33.98
N ARG A 47 -8.44 -25.13 -35.16
CA ARG A 47 -7.43 -24.72 -36.15
C ARG A 47 -7.57 -23.27 -36.60
N ASN A 48 -8.80 -22.75 -36.70
CA ASN A 48 -9.08 -21.41 -37.20
C ASN A 48 -8.65 -20.28 -36.25
N ILE A 49 -8.27 -20.58 -35.00
CA ILE A 49 -7.76 -19.59 -34.03
C ILE A 49 -6.29 -19.83 -33.65
N ARG A 50 -5.63 -20.85 -34.23
CA ARG A 50 -4.23 -21.16 -33.94
C ARG A 50 -3.29 -20.22 -34.69
N LEU A 51 -2.18 -19.88 -34.05
CA LEU A 51 -1.08 -19.21 -34.72
C LEU A 51 -0.48 -20.17 -35.77
N ASP A 52 -0.33 -19.70 -37.00
CA ASP A 52 0.24 -20.44 -38.13
C ASP A 52 1.76 -20.21 -38.29
N ARG A 53 2.36 -19.54 -37.32
CA ARG A 53 3.78 -19.21 -37.24
C ARG A 53 4.28 -19.39 -35.82
N GLN A 54 5.60 -19.39 -35.64
CA GLN A 54 6.18 -19.29 -34.31
C GLN A 54 6.06 -17.86 -33.77
N LEU A 55 6.09 -17.73 -32.44
CA LEU A 55 6.21 -16.42 -31.80
C LEU A 55 7.55 -15.79 -32.18
N ASN A 56 7.51 -14.51 -32.53
CA ASN A 56 8.73 -13.75 -32.83
C ASN A 56 9.30 -13.21 -31.51
N LEU A 57 10.09 -14.03 -30.81
CA LEU A 57 10.71 -13.71 -29.53
C LEU A 57 12.24 -13.77 -29.65
N PRO A 58 12.98 -13.04 -28.78
CA PRO A 58 14.42 -13.25 -28.65
C PRO A 58 14.75 -14.71 -28.33
N GLU A 59 15.98 -15.13 -28.64
CA GLU A 59 16.46 -16.44 -28.22
C GLU A 59 16.36 -16.58 -26.69
N ALA A 60 15.98 -17.79 -26.26
CA ALA A 60 15.88 -18.09 -24.85
C ALA A 60 17.26 -17.97 -24.19
N LYS A 61 17.29 -17.34 -23.01
CA LYS A 61 18.49 -17.19 -22.20
C LYS A 61 18.48 -18.22 -21.09
N SER A 62 19.67 -18.62 -20.66
CA SER A 62 19.82 -19.33 -19.39
C SER A 62 19.38 -18.45 -18.21
N GLU A 63 19.11 -19.08 -17.07
CA GLU A 63 18.77 -18.35 -15.84
C GLU A 63 19.85 -17.34 -15.45
N THR A 64 21.12 -17.73 -15.56
CA THR A 64 22.28 -16.87 -15.25
C THR A 64 22.36 -15.67 -16.18
N GLU A 65 22.18 -15.87 -17.48
CA GLU A 65 22.21 -14.79 -18.47
C GLU A 65 21.05 -13.81 -18.30
N ALA A 66 19.85 -14.32 -18.02
CA ALA A 66 18.67 -13.50 -17.76
C ALA A 66 18.87 -12.61 -16.52
N LEU A 67 19.41 -13.17 -15.43
CA LEU A 67 19.72 -12.40 -14.21
C LEU A 67 20.83 -11.35 -14.45
N ALA A 68 21.87 -11.70 -15.22
CA ALA A 68 22.95 -10.76 -15.56
C ALA A 68 22.44 -9.60 -16.43
N GLU A 69 21.59 -9.88 -17.41
CA GLU A 69 20.94 -8.86 -18.24
C GLU A 69 20.01 -7.97 -17.41
N LEU A 70 19.14 -8.56 -16.57
CA LEU A 70 18.24 -7.79 -15.71
C LEU A 70 19.03 -6.90 -14.74
N ARG A 71 20.16 -7.37 -14.22
CA ARG A 71 21.06 -6.54 -13.40
C ARG A 71 21.66 -5.39 -14.21
N GLY A 72 22.06 -5.63 -15.47
CA GLY A 72 22.49 -4.59 -16.39
C GLY A 72 21.40 -3.52 -16.63
N ILE A 73 20.14 -3.96 -16.77
CA ILE A 73 18.98 -3.07 -16.91
C ILE A 73 18.75 -2.26 -15.63
N ALA A 74 18.72 -2.93 -14.47
CA ALA A 74 18.48 -2.32 -13.17
C ALA A 74 19.54 -1.27 -12.80
N ASN A 75 20.80 -1.51 -13.16
CA ASN A 75 21.92 -0.57 -12.95
C ASN A 75 21.78 0.75 -13.73
N ARG A 76 20.84 0.86 -14.67
CA ARG A 76 20.51 2.12 -15.35
C ARG A 76 19.61 3.02 -14.51
N ASN A 77 18.92 2.47 -13.51
CA ASN A 77 18.13 3.26 -12.57
C ASN A 77 19.06 4.08 -11.69
N LYS A 78 18.64 5.32 -11.39
CA LYS A 78 19.34 6.19 -10.43
C LYS A 78 18.55 6.20 -9.12
N ILE A 79 19.16 5.69 -8.06
CA ILE A 79 18.57 5.71 -6.72
C ILE A 79 18.91 7.05 -6.09
N ALA A 80 17.93 7.94 -6.01
CA ALA A 80 18.03 9.27 -5.43
C ALA A 80 17.25 9.35 -4.11
N ARG A 81 17.67 10.23 -3.19
CA ARG A 81 16.89 10.55 -1.99
C ARG A 81 15.63 11.31 -2.41
N SER A 82 14.46 10.69 -2.28
CA SER A 82 13.22 11.26 -2.85
C SER A 82 12.30 11.80 -1.77
N PHE A 83 12.28 13.12 -1.61
CA PHE A 83 11.42 13.85 -0.66
C PHE A 83 10.13 14.34 -1.32
N ILE A 84 9.63 13.60 -2.30
CA ILE A 84 8.45 13.98 -3.10
C ILE A 84 7.16 13.85 -2.28
N GLY A 85 7.07 12.83 -1.43
CA GLY A 85 5.86 12.47 -0.70
C GLY A 85 4.73 12.06 -1.64
N ALA A 86 3.58 12.74 -1.52
CA ALA A 86 2.38 12.46 -2.31
C ALA A 86 1.89 11.01 -2.19
N GLY A 87 1.93 10.45 -0.97
CA GLY A 87 1.46 9.10 -0.65
C GLY A 87 2.55 8.03 -0.67
N TYR A 88 3.80 8.37 -1.01
CA TYR A 88 4.93 7.43 -1.01
C TYR A 88 6.10 8.04 -0.24
N TYR A 89 6.57 7.29 0.76
CA TYR A 89 7.59 7.73 1.71
C TYR A 89 8.57 6.60 1.92
N ASP A 90 9.88 6.87 1.85
CA ASP A 90 10.85 5.80 2.02
C ASP A 90 10.75 5.23 3.45
N CYS A 91 11.02 3.94 3.60
CA CYS A 91 10.91 3.29 4.90
C CYS A 91 11.90 2.15 5.03
N ILE A 92 12.18 1.75 6.26
CA ILE A 92 13.08 0.65 6.52
C ILE A 92 12.25 -0.63 6.58
N THR A 93 12.44 -1.53 5.61
CA THR A 93 11.90 -2.89 5.73
C THR A 93 12.76 -3.64 6.74
N PRO A 94 12.22 -4.10 7.88
CA PRO A 94 13.03 -4.83 8.86
C PRO A 94 13.62 -6.10 8.20
N PRO A 95 14.94 -6.34 8.27
CA PRO A 95 15.57 -7.46 7.56
C PRO A 95 14.98 -8.84 7.92
N VAL A 96 14.51 -9.01 9.16
CA VAL A 96 13.83 -10.24 9.60
C VAL A 96 12.50 -10.45 8.86
N ILE A 97 11.79 -9.38 8.49
CA ILE A 97 10.54 -9.44 7.73
C ILE A 97 10.84 -9.63 6.23
N GLU A 98 11.80 -8.90 5.68
CA GLU A 98 12.25 -9.03 4.29
C GLU A 98 12.63 -10.48 3.99
N ARG A 99 13.56 -11.04 4.77
CA ARG A 99 14.09 -12.39 4.54
C ARG A 99 13.08 -13.49 4.81
N ASN A 100 12.27 -13.37 5.87
CA ASN A 100 11.42 -14.47 6.32
C ASN A 100 9.96 -14.38 5.83
N ILE A 101 9.59 -13.32 5.10
CA ILE A 101 8.29 -13.19 4.42
C ILE A 101 8.46 -12.88 2.94
N LEU A 102 9.06 -11.73 2.58
CA LEU A 102 9.13 -11.27 1.19
C LEU A 102 9.97 -12.22 0.32
N GLU A 103 11.08 -12.73 0.85
CA GLU A 103 11.98 -13.67 0.18
C GLU A 103 11.68 -15.14 0.52
N ASN A 104 10.58 -15.44 1.21
CA ASN A 104 10.24 -16.79 1.66
C ASN A 104 9.07 -17.39 0.85
N PRO A 105 9.29 -18.44 0.03
CA PRO A 105 8.23 -19.05 -0.77
C PRO A 105 7.10 -19.66 0.06
N GLY A 106 7.33 -19.98 1.34
CA GLY A 106 6.26 -20.39 2.25
C GLY A 106 5.16 -19.35 2.42
N TRP A 107 5.47 -18.06 2.22
CA TRP A 107 4.53 -16.95 2.35
C TRP A 107 3.94 -16.47 1.02
N TYR A 108 4.72 -16.47 -0.07
CA TYR A 108 4.28 -15.87 -1.34
C TYR A 108 3.76 -16.86 -2.38
N THR A 109 3.89 -18.18 -2.17
CA THR A 109 3.45 -19.18 -3.17
C THR A 109 2.04 -19.70 -2.96
N ALA A 110 1.41 -19.46 -1.80
CA ALA A 110 -0.01 -19.75 -1.61
C ALA A 110 -0.88 -18.67 -2.28
N TYR A 111 -2.19 -18.93 -2.37
CA TYR A 111 -3.16 -17.96 -2.87
C TYR A 111 -4.17 -17.56 -1.78
N THR A 112 -5.29 -16.98 -2.20
CA THR A 112 -6.43 -16.62 -1.33
C THR A 112 -6.75 -17.76 -0.35
N PRO A 113 -6.98 -17.47 0.95
CA PRO A 113 -7.28 -18.48 1.97
C PRO A 113 -8.72 -19.01 1.84
N TYR A 114 -9.04 -19.65 0.70
CA TYR A 114 -10.34 -20.28 0.45
C TYR A 114 -10.57 -21.48 1.36
N GLN A 115 -9.52 -22.28 1.60
CA GLN A 115 -9.51 -23.39 2.55
C GLN A 115 -8.90 -22.87 3.86
N ALA A 116 -9.74 -22.51 4.83
CA ALA A 116 -9.32 -21.76 6.00
C ALA A 116 -8.44 -22.60 6.95
N GLU A 117 -8.73 -23.89 7.06
CA GLU A 117 -8.10 -24.85 7.96
C GLU A 117 -6.59 -25.02 7.68
N ILE A 118 -6.18 -24.82 6.42
CA ILE A 118 -4.79 -24.87 5.95
C ILE A 118 -4.26 -23.48 5.55
N ALA A 119 -4.83 -22.44 6.17
CA ALA A 119 -4.50 -21.04 5.91
C ALA A 119 -4.57 -20.16 7.17
N GLN A 120 -4.55 -20.75 8.36
CA GLN A 120 -4.72 -20.03 9.62
C GLN A 120 -3.59 -19.03 9.89
N GLY A 121 -2.38 -19.28 9.39
CA GLY A 121 -1.24 -18.39 9.52
C GLY A 121 -1.46 -17.04 8.85
N ARG A 122 -1.71 -17.03 7.53
CA ARG A 122 -2.00 -15.77 6.82
C ARG A 122 -3.33 -15.14 7.20
N LEU A 123 -4.33 -15.94 7.62
CA LEU A 123 -5.58 -15.38 8.16
C LEU A 123 -5.35 -14.65 9.49
N GLU A 124 -4.52 -15.17 10.39
CA GLU A 124 -4.12 -14.48 11.62
C GLU A 124 -3.36 -13.19 11.30
N ALA A 125 -2.40 -13.23 10.36
CA ALA A 125 -1.66 -12.05 9.92
C ALA A 125 -2.58 -10.96 9.33
N LEU A 126 -3.56 -11.34 8.52
CA LEU A 126 -4.56 -10.40 7.99
C LEU A 126 -5.52 -9.88 9.06
N LEU A 127 -5.84 -10.66 10.09
CA LEU A 127 -6.59 -10.17 11.23
C LEU A 127 -5.78 -9.15 12.03
N ASN A 128 -4.46 -9.36 12.19
CA ASN A 128 -3.56 -8.38 12.80
C ASN A 128 -3.51 -7.09 11.97
N PHE A 129 -3.46 -7.19 10.64
CA PHE A 129 -3.59 -6.03 9.75
C PHE A 129 -4.90 -5.27 10.00
N GLN A 130 -6.03 -5.96 10.04
CA GLN A 130 -7.33 -5.33 10.31
C GLN A 130 -7.36 -4.65 11.69
N GLN A 131 -6.87 -5.31 12.73
CA GLN A 131 -6.81 -4.74 14.08
C GLN A 131 -5.90 -3.51 14.13
N MET A 132 -4.75 -3.55 13.45
CA MET A 132 -3.84 -2.42 13.35
C MET A 132 -4.54 -1.20 12.72
N ILE A 133 -5.28 -1.41 11.63
CA ILE A 133 -6.03 -0.34 10.97
C ILE A 133 -7.17 0.18 11.86
N ILE A 134 -7.94 -0.70 12.50
CA ILE A 134 -9.01 -0.35 13.45
C ILE A 134 -8.45 0.57 14.55
N ASP A 135 -7.35 0.16 15.20
CA ASP A 135 -6.75 0.93 16.29
C ASP A 135 -6.18 2.27 15.83
N LEU A 136 -5.50 2.28 14.67
CA LEU A 136 -4.87 3.51 14.17
C LEU A 136 -5.89 4.50 13.62
N THR A 137 -6.99 4.03 13.03
CA THR A 137 -8.05 4.88 12.47
C THR A 137 -9.19 5.20 13.45
N ALA A 138 -9.29 4.45 14.56
CA ALA A 138 -10.39 4.50 15.52
C ALA A 138 -11.78 4.24 14.89
N LEU A 139 -11.83 3.41 13.84
CA LEU A 139 -13.06 2.97 13.18
C LEU A 139 -13.35 1.51 13.50
N ASP A 140 -14.61 1.10 13.35
CA ASP A 140 -15.09 -0.16 13.94
C ASP A 140 -14.63 -1.42 13.19
N ILE A 141 -14.38 -1.32 11.89
CA ILE A 141 -14.06 -2.46 11.03
C ILE A 141 -13.16 -2.07 9.87
N ALA A 142 -12.18 -2.92 9.54
CA ALA A 142 -11.28 -2.77 8.41
C ALA A 142 -11.25 -4.03 7.55
N ASN A 143 -11.01 -3.88 6.25
CA ASN A 143 -10.89 -5.00 5.32
C ASN A 143 -9.47 -5.58 5.26
N ALA A 144 -9.30 -6.69 4.53
CA ALA A 144 -8.02 -7.37 4.32
C ALA A 144 -7.28 -6.85 3.07
N SER A 145 -7.17 -5.51 2.99
CA SER A 145 -6.54 -4.68 1.95
C SER A 145 -7.34 -4.38 0.68
N LEU A 146 -6.96 -3.27 0.04
CA LEU A 146 -7.26 -2.87 -1.34
C LEU A 146 -5.97 -2.68 -2.14
N LEU A 147 -6.09 -2.25 -3.41
CA LEU A 147 -5.00 -2.24 -4.39
C LEU A 147 -3.97 -1.11 -4.18
N ASP A 148 -4.46 0.11 -3.96
CA ASP A 148 -3.69 1.33 -3.71
C ASP A 148 -4.61 2.41 -3.10
N GLU A 149 -4.05 3.52 -2.61
CA GLU A 149 -4.84 4.59 -1.97
C GLU A 149 -5.90 5.18 -2.90
N ALA A 150 -5.54 5.38 -4.17
CA ALA A 150 -6.40 6.05 -5.14
C ALA A 150 -7.65 5.22 -5.48
N THR A 151 -7.48 3.90 -5.62
CA THR A 151 -8.58 2.96 -5.79
C THR A 151 -9.37 2.78 -4.49
N ALA A 152 -8.73 2.81 -3.31
CA ALA A 152 -9.45 2.80 -2.03
C ALA A 152 -10.36 4.02 -1.86
N ALA A 153 -9.92 5.20 -2.29
CA ALA A 153 -10.75 6.42 -2.31
C ALA A 153 -11.95 6.28 -3.27
N ALA A 154 -11.76 5.66 -4.44
CA ALA A 154 -12.86 5.40 -5.36
C ALA A 154 -13.86 4.36 -4.83
N GLU A 155 -13.38 3.33 -4.12
CA GLU A 155 -14.24 2.38 -3.42
C GLU A 155 -15.00 3.04 -2.26
N ALA A 156 -14.40 4.04 -1.59
CA ALA A 156 -15.07 4.81 -0.55
C ALA A 156 -16.20 5.67 -1.13
N MET A 157 -15.96 6.33 -2.27
CA MET A 157 -17.02 7.01 -3.03
C MET A 157 -18.15 6.04 -3.41
N ALA A 158 -17.82 4.82 -3.88
CA ALA A 158 -18.82 3.81 -4.22
C ALA A 158 -19.64 3.33 -3.01
N LEU A 159 -18.98 3.14 -1.85
CA LEU A 159 -19.66 2.86 -0.59
C LEU A 159 -20.62 3.99 -0.21
N CYS A 160 -20.16 5.24 -0.22
CA CYS A 160 -21.01 6.40 0.11
C CYS A 160 -22.22 6.49 -0.82
N HIS A 161 -22.02 6.30 -2.13
CA HIS A 161 -23.10 6.33 -3.12
C HIS A 161 -24.11 5.18 -2.91
N ALA A 162 -23.65 4.00 -2.47
CA ALA A 162 -24.54 2.88 -2.16
C ALA A 162 -25.33 3.09 -0.86
N THR A 163 -24.76 3.80 0.11
CA THR A 163 -25.37 4.07 1.43
C THR A 163 -26.33 5.25 1.40
N VAL A 164 -26.02 6.30 0.63
CA VAL A 164 -26.83 7.53 0.51
C VAL A 164 -27.39 7.61 -0.92
N PRO A 165 -28.41 6.81 -1.25
CA PRO A 165 -28.90 6.68 -2.62
C PRO A 165 -29.59 7.95 -3.12
N HIS A 166 -29.78 8.03 -4.44
CA HIS A 166 -30.50 9.11 -5.16
C HIS A 166 -29.78 10.47 -5.25
N ARG A 167 -28.70 10.64 -4.50
CA ARG A 167 -27.78 11.77 -4.59
C ARG A 167 -26.70 11.51 -5.63
N LYS A 168 -26.21 12.56 -6.31
CA LYS A 168 -25.34 12.43 -7.49
C LYS A 168 -23.97 13.06 -7.34
N THR A 169 -23.77 13.91 -6.34
CA THR A 169 -22.56 14.72 -6.21
C THR A 169 -21.64 14.15 -5.14
N PHE A 170 -20.36 14.00 -5.47
CA PHE A 170 -19.29 13.70 -4.53
C PHE A 170 -18.30 14.86 -4.52
N PHE A 171 -18.00 15.37 -3.33
CA PHE A 171 -17.01 16.42 -3.16
C PHE A 171 -15.62 15.82 -2.94
N ILE A 172 -14.58 16.45 -3.50
CA ILE A 172 -13.20 16.10 -3.25
C ILE A 172 -12.44 17.39 -2.92
N ALA A 173 -11.75 17.43 -1.79
CA ALA A 173 -10.89 18.56 -1.47
C ALA A 173 -9.74 18.66 -2.50
N ASP A 174 -9.45 19.87 -2.95
CA ASP A 174 -8.36 20.16 -3.92
C ASP A 174 -6.96 19.90 -3.36
N ASN A 175 -6.86 19.66 -2.06
CA ASN A 175 -5.65 19.32 -1.33
C ASN A 175 -5.45 17.80 -1.12
N CYS A 176 -6.28 16.95 -1.75
CA CYS A 176 -6.01 15.51 -1.88
C CYS A 176 -4.84 15.24 -2.84
N HIS A 177 -4.26 14.04 -2.78
CA HIS A 177 -3.22 13.66 -3.74
C HIS A 177 -3.77 13.66 -5.18
N PRO A 178 -3.04 14.22 -6.16
CA PRO A 178 -3.56 14.41 -7.52
C PRO A 178 -3.92 13.09 -8.21
N GLN A 179 -3.16 12.02 -7.98
CA GLN A 179 -3.48 10.68 -8.49
C GLN A 179 -4.75 10.10 -7.86
N THR A 180 -5.01 10.40 -6.59
CA THR A 180 -6.25 10.00 -5.88
C THR A 180 -7.45 10.68 -6.53
N VAL A 181 -7.38 12.00 -6.75
CA VAL A 181 -8.43 12.76 -7.45
C VAL A 181 -8.69 12.19 -8.84
N ALA A 182 -7.63 11.94 -9.63
CA ALA A 182 -7.73 11.44 -10.99
C ALA A 182 -8.43 10.06 -11.08
N VAL A 183 -8.12 9.13 -10.17
CA VAL A 183 -8.74 7.80 -10.14
C VAL A 183 -10.20 7.89 -9.70
N VAL A 184 -10.53 8.72 -8.70
CA VAL A 184 -11.93 8.92 -8.27
C VAL A 184 -12.76 9.52 -9.41
N GLN A 185 -12.26 10.54 -10.10
CA GLN A 185 -12.92 11.12 -11.29
C GLN A 185 -13.14 10.07 -12.39
N THR A 186 -12.12 9.24 -12.64
CA THR A 186 -12.20 8.17 -13.65
C THR A 186 -13.27 7.14 -13.30
N ARG A 187 -13.38 6.76 -12.02
CA ARG A 187 -14.38 5.80 -11.53
C ARG A 187 -15.79 6.38 -11.44
N ALA A 188 -15.91 7.69 -11.22
CA ALA A 188 -17.19 8.41 -11.19
C ALA A 188 -17.85 8.50 -12.58
N LYS A 189 -17.04 8.75 -13.62
CA LYS A 189 -17.50 8.97 -15.00
C LYS A 189 -18.48 7.92 -15.54
N PRO A 190 -18.18 6.60 -15.53
CA PRO A 190 -19.10 5.59 -16.06
C PRO A 190 -20.37 5.41 -15.20
N LEU A 191 -20.38 5.88 -13.95
CA LEU A 191 -21.52 5.82 -13.05
C LEU A 191 -22.42 7.07 -13.13
N GLY A 192 -22.01 8.09 -13.89
CA GLY A 192 -22.73 9.37 -13.97
C GLY A 192 -22.70 10.17 -12.66
N ILE A 193 -21.71 9.93 -11.80
CA ILE A 193 -21.48 10.68 -10.56
C ILE A 193 -20.82 12.01 -10.91
N GLU A 194 -21.36 13.11 -10.37
CA GLU A 194 -20.79 14.46 -10.49
C GLU A 194 -19.70 14.66 -9.45
N ILE A 195 -18.49 15.00 -9.89
CA ILE A 195 -17.38 15.33 -9.00
C ILE A 195 -17.25 16.85 -8.89
N LYS A 196 -17.33 17.37 -7.65
CA LYS A 196 -16.99 18.76 -7.32
C LYS A 196 -15.64 18.79 -6.61
N ILE A 197 -14.66 19.46 -7.21
CA ILE A 197 -13.33 19.67 -6.59
C ILE A 197 -13.24 21.11 -6.13
N GLY A 198 -12.74 21.33 -4.92
CA GLY A 198 -12.45 22.68 -4.45
C GLY A 198 -11.95 22.72 -3.02
N ASP A 199 -11.85 23.93 -2.49
CA ASP A 199 -11.45 24.19 -1.12
C ASP A 199 -12.56 23.78 -0.13
N HIS A 200 -12.23 22.85 0.76
CA HIS A 200 -13.13 22.35 1.81
C HIS A 200 -13.70 23.47 2.71
N SER A 201 -12.96 24.55 2.95
CA SER A 201 -13.38 25.65 3.84
C SER A 201 -14.51 26.48 3.24
N ASN A 202 -14.59 26.53 1.91
CA ASN A 202 -15.56 27.32 1.15
C ASN A 202 -16.72 26.48 0.61
N PHE A 203 -16.63 25.15 0.68
CA PHE A 203 -17.67 24.25 0.20
C PHE A 203 -18.92 24.32 1.07
N LYS A 204 -20.09 24.26 0.44
CA LYS A 204 -21.40 24.22 1.11
C LYS A 204 -22.11 22.96 0.70
N PHE A 205 -22.44 22.14 1.69
CA PHE A 205 -23.22 20.93 1.49
C PHE A 205 -24.67 21.28 1.17
N ASP A 206 -25.25 20.52 0.25
CA ASP A 206 -26.66 20.56 -0.10
C ASP A 206 -27.20 19.11 -0.14
N GLU A 207 -28.49 18.96 -0.38
CA GLU A 207 -29.15 17.64 -0.42
C GLU A 207 -28.72 16.75 -1.60
N THR A 208 -27.91 17.25 -2.54
CA THR A 208 -27.43 16.50 -3.70
C THR A 208 -26.09 15.79 -3.45
N VAL A 209 -25.37 16.19 -2.41
CA VAL A 209 -24.06 15.64 -2.04
C VAL A 209 -24.23 14.37 -1.22
N PHE A 210 -23.68 13.25 -1.67
CA PHE A 210 -23.72 11.99 -0.91
C PHE A 210 -22.48 11.73 -0.07
N GLY A 211 -21.37 12.39 -0.40
CA GLY A 211 -20.17 12.28 0.41
C GLY A 211 -19.07 13.24 -0.01
N ALA A 212 -18.04 13.28 0.83
CA ALA A 212 -16.87 14.12 0.66
C ALA A 212 -15.59 13.32 0.94
N LEU A 213 -14.54 13.58 0.15
CA LEU A 213 -13.19 13.08 0.36
C LEU A 213 -12.27 14.24 0.77
N ILE A 214 -11.60 14.08 1.91
CA ILE A 214 -10.57 14.99 2.43
C ILE A 214 -9.29 14.22 2.77
N GLN A 215 -8.14 14.90 2.78
CA GLN A 215 -6.83 14.29 3.07
C GLN A 215 -6.27 14.78 4.42
N TYR A 216 -5.65 13.88 5.19
CA TYR A 216 -5.16 14.15 6.54
C TYR A 216 -3.84 13.41 6.89
N PRO A 217 -2.67 14.09 6.92
CA PRO A 217 -2.43 15.48 6.49
C PRO A 217 -2.69 15.70 5.00
N ALA A 218 -2.86 16.96 4.59
CA ALA A 218 -3.11 17.30 3.18
C ALA A 218 -1.90 17.02 2.27
N THR A 219 -2.10 17.08 0.95
CA THR A 219 -1.06 16.75 -0.03
C THR A 219 0.18 17.66 0.03
N ASP A 220 0.05 18.88 0.53
CA ASP A 220 1.14 19.83 0.76
C ASP A 220 1.58 19.89 2.23
N GLY A 221 1.08 18.95 3.05
CA GLY A 221 1.57 18.65 4.40
C GLY A 221 0.80 19.28 5.55
N VAL A 222 -0.11 20.22 5.27
CA VAL A 222 -0.85 20.92 6.31
C VAL A 222 -1.83 20.01 7.05
N ILE A 223 -1.92 20.23 8.35
CA ILE A 223 -2.91 19.60 9.23
C ILE A 223 -4.05 20.59 9.46
N TYR A 224 -5.21 20.30 8.88
CA TYR A 224 -6.45 21.08 9.07
C TYR A 224 -7.28 20.56 10.24
N ASP A 225 -8.05 21.45 10.85
CA ASP A 225 -9.17 21.07 11.71
C ASP A 225 -10.42 20.91 10.84
N TYR A 226 -10.88 19.67 10.71
CA TYR A 226 -12.02 19.32 9.87
C TYR A 226 -13.34 19.23 10.64
N ALA A 227 -13.38 19.55 11.93
CA ALA A 227 -14.58 19.35 12.77
C ALA A 227 -15.84 20.01 12.18
N ASP A 228 -15.76 21.29 11.82
CA ASP A 228 -16.90 22.02 11.24
C ASP A 228 -17.31 21.50 9.86
N PHE A 229 -16.34 21.04 9.06
CA PHE A 229 -16.61 20.47 7.74
C PHE A 229 -17.35 19.13 7.86
N ILE A 230 -16.91 18.28 8.79
CA ILE A 230 -17.53 16.98 9.06
C ILE A 230 -18.94 17.16 9.59
N GLN A 231 -19.14 18.09 10.54
CA GLN A 231 -20.47 18.40 11.06
C GLN A 231 -21.43 18.88 9.96
N GLN A 232 -20.98 19.80 9.09
CA GLN A 232 -21.79 20.27 7.96
C GLN A 232 -22.16 19.14 6.98
N ALA A 233 -21.23 18.20 6.73
CA ALA A 233 -21.50 17.04 5.89
C ALA A 233 -22.61 16.17 6.50
N HIS A 234 -22.49 15.84 7.79
CA HIS A 234 -23.46 15.02 8.52
C HIS A 234 -24.82 15.69 8.66
N ASP A 235 -24.87 17.00 8.93
CA ASP A 235 -26.12 17.77 8.99
C ASP A 235 -26.87 17.74 7.65
N SER A 236 -26.15 17.63 6.53
CA SER A 236 -26.75 17.45 5.20
C SER A 236 -27.11 16.00 4.88
N GLY A 237 -26.69 15.03 5.69
CA GLY A 237 -26.84 13.58 5.44
C GLY A 237 -25.81 12.98 4.48
N ALA A 238 -24.70 13.68 4.21
CA ALA A 238 -23.57 13.18 3.44
C ALA A 238 -22.56 12.44 4.35
N LEU A 239 -21.80 11.50 3.78
CA LEU A 239 -20.73 10.79 4.51
C LEU A 239 -19.35 11.41 4.27
N VAL A 240 -18.45 11.30 5.24
CA VAL A 240 -17.08 11.80 5.13
C VAL A 240 -16.06 10.66 5.04
N VAL A 241 -15.25 10.72 3.99
CA VAL A 241 -14.09 9.87 3.75
C VAL A 241 -12.83 10.67 4.05
N ILE A 242 -11.97 10.14 4.92
CA ILE A 242 -10.64 10.72 5.19
C ILE A 242 -9.56 9.81 4.63
N ALA A 243 -8.77 10.31 3.67
CA ALA A 243 -7.53 9.71 3.23
C ALA A 243 -6.41 10.09 4.22
N ALA A 244 -5.97 9.15 5.06
CA ALA A 244 -5.05 9.45 6.16
C ALA A 244 -3.73 8.67 6.12
N ASP A 245 -2.63 9.34 6.44
CA ASP A 245 -1.32 8.71 6.54
C ASP A 245 -1.21 7.87 7.82
N ILE A 246 -0.92 6.57 7.66
CA ILE A 246 -0.96 5.60 8.76
C ILE A 246 0.09 5.87 9.86
N LEU A 247 1.25 6.44 9.51
CA LEU A 247 2.29 6.79 10.50
C LEU A 247 1.92 8.08 11.23
N ALA A 248 1.37 9.07 10.52
CA ALA A 248 0.88 10.31 11.12
C ALA A 248 -0.16 10.03 12.21
N LEU A 249 -1.06 9.05 12.00
CA LEU A 249 -2.08 8.66 12.97
C LEU A 249 -1.53 8.11 14.30
N THR A 250 -0.22 7.83 14.42
CA THR A 250 0.40 7.47 15.71
C THR A 250 0.56 8.69 16.65
N LEU A 251 0.53 9.90 16.08
CA LEU A 251 0.59 11.20 16.77
C LEU A 251 -0.67 12.04 16.61
N LEU A 252 -1.37 11.89 15.49
CA LEU A 252 -2.53 12.70 15.14
C LEU A 252 -3.85 12.04 15.56
N LYS A 253 -4.82 12.87 15.98
CA LYS A 253 -6.18 12.45 16.31
C LYS A 253 -6.75 11.67 15.12
N PRO A 254 -7.15 10.41 15.30
CA PRO A 254 -7.49 9.54 14.19
C PRO A 254 -8.86 9.88 13.58
N PRO A 255 -9.10 9.50 12.30
CA PRO A 255 -10.34 9.81 11.59
C PRO A 255 -11.63 9.46 12.35
N GLY A 256 -11.67 8.32 13.03
CA GLY A 256 -12.84 7.90 13.80
C GLY A 256 -13.19 8.83 14.96
N GLU A 257 -12.20 9.47 15.57
CA GLU A 257 -12.36 10.50 16.62
C GLU A 257 -12.68 11.89 16.03
N LEU A 258 -12.31 12.14 14.77
CA LEU A 258 -12.72 13.34 14.03
C LEU A 258 -14.17 13.26 13.54
N GLY A 259 -14.77 12.07 13.52
CA GLY A 259 -16.12 11.83 13.03
C GLY A 259 -16.20 11.27 11.61
N ALA A 260 -15.10 10.75 11.05
CA ALA A 260 -15.15 10.11 9.73
C ALA A 260 -16.09 8.90 9.70
N ASP A 261 -16.69 8.65 8.54
CA ASP A 261 -17.47 7.45 8.22
C ASP A 261 -16.59 6.36 7.61
N VAL A 262 -15.58 6.78 6.84
CA VAL A 262 -14.60 5.91 6.18
C VAL A 262 -13.20 6.52 6.32
N ALA A 263 -12.21 5.70 6.61
CA ALA A 263 -10.79 6.06 6.50
C ALA A 263 -10.10 5.15 5.47
N ILE A 264 -9.32 5.76 4.59
CA ILE A 264 -8.54 5.06 3.57
C ILE A 264 -7.10 5.58 3.55
N GLY A 265 -6.21 4.83 2.93
CA GLY A 265 -4.82 5.24 2.74
C GLY A 265 -3.97 4.07 2.32
N THR A 266 -2.66 4.29 2.26
CA THR A 266 -1.67 3.23 2.05
C THR A 266 -0.97 2.84 3.35
N THR A 267 -0.60 1.56 3.49
CA THR A 267 0.30 1.10 4.55
C THR A 267 1.74 0.95 4.07
N GLN A 268 2.10 1.54 2.92
CA GLN A 268 3.43 1.38 2.30
C GLN A 268 4.56 1.69 3.29
N ARG A 269 4.49 2.84 3.98
CA ARG A 269 5.56 3.27 4.89
C ARG A 269 5.68 2.45 6.17
N PHE A 270 4.86 1.41 6.35
CA PHE A 270 5.05 0.38 7.37
C PHE A 270 5.88 -0.77 6.79
N GLY A 271 7.13 -0.46 6.45
CA GLY A 271 8.13 -1.44 6.07
C GLY A 271 7.92 -2.13 4.72
N VAL A 272 7.26 -1.48 3.75
CA VAL A 272 7.14 -1.99 2.37
C VAL A 272 7.95 -1.08 1.44
N PRO A 273 8.86 -1.62 0.60
CA PRO A 273 9.67 -0.80 -0.32
C PRO A 273 8.84 0.08 -1.25
N LEU A 274 9.39 1.23 -1.66
CA LEU A 274 8.72 2.17 -2.60
C LEU A 274 8.25 1.49 -3.90
N GLY A 275 8.99 0.50 -4.40
CA GLY A 275 8.55 -0.35 -5.52
C GLY A 275 8.27 0.38 -6.84
N PHE A 276 8.76 1.62 -7.00
CA PHE A 276 8.40 2.51 -8.12
C PHE A 276 6.89 2.57 -8.40
N GLY A 277 6.09 2.54 -7.32
CA GLY A 277 4.62 2.62 -7.35
C GLY A 277 3.90 1.43 -6.70
N GLY A 278 4.57 0.30 -6.46
CA GLY A 278 3.95 -0.84 -5.79
C GLY A 278 4.71 -2.16 -5.92
N PRO A 279 4.14 -3.26 -5.39
CA PRO A 279 2.81 -3.33 -4.77
C PRO A 279 2.77 -2.82 -3.32
N HIS A 280 1.66 -2.22 -2.89
CA HIS A 280 1.41 -1.79 -1.52
C HIS A 280 -0.02 -2.11 -1.10
N ALA A 281 -0.23 -2.51 0.15
CA ALA A 281 -1.58 -2.68 0.66
C ALA A 281 -2.20 -1.34 1.00
N ALA A 282 -3.31 -1.01 0.34
CA ALA A 282 -4.17 0.06 0.81
C ALA A 282 -5.09 -0.44 1.92
N TYR A 283 -5.35 0.39 2.93
CA TYR A 283 -6.31 0.10 3.96
C TYR A 283 -7.66 0.75 3.67
N PHE A 284 -8.71 0.11 4.17
CA PHE A 284 -10.07 0.64 4.14
C PHE A 284 -10.76 0.27 5.45
N ALA A 285 -11.12 1.29 6.23
CA ALA A 285 -11.86 1.14 7.47
C ALA A 285 -13.13 1.99 7.47
N THR A 286 -14.16 1.54 8.16
CA THR A 286 -15.47 2.22 8.19
C THR A 286 -16.24 1.88 9.47
N ARG A 287 -17.38 2.55 9.68
CA ARG A 287 -18.32 2.24 10.76
C ARG A 287 -18.97 0.86 10.55
N ASN A 288 -19.28 0.16 11.64
CA ASN A 288 -19.81 -1.21 11.61
C ASN A 288 -21.16 -1.33 10.87
N GLU A 289 -21.97 -0.26 10.85
CA GLU A 289 -23.23 -0.22 10.09
C GLU A 289 -23.02 -0.38 8.57
N TYR A 290 -21.88 0.06 8.03
CA TYR A 290 -21.55 -0.01 6.61
C TYR A 290 -20.86 -1.31 6.18
N LYS A 291 -20.65 -2.27 7.10
CA LYS A 291 -19.92 -3.54 6.80
C LYS A 291 -20.47 -4.34 5.63
N ARG A 292 -21.77 -4.21 5.32
CA ARG A 292 -22.41 -4.89 4.18
C ARG A 292 -22.05 -4.27 2.83
N HIS A 293 -21.53 -3.04 2.82
CA HIS A 293 -21.07 -2.32 1.64
C HIS A 293 -19.54 -2.32 1.51
N MET A 294 -18.82 -2.87 2.48
CA MET A 294 -17.36 -2.93 2.48
C MET A 294 -16.82 -3.65 1.22
N PRO A 295 -15.82 -3.08 0.52
CA PRO A 295 -15.16 -3.71 -0.61
C PRO A 295 -14.15 -4.76 -0.14
N GLY A 296 -13.94 -5.78 -0.98
CA GLY A 296 -12.90 -6.78 -0.76
C GLY A 296 -13.14 -7.73 0.42
N ARG A 297 -12.09 -8.49 0.73
CA ARG A 297 -12.10 -9.56 1.72
C ARG A 297 -12.10 -9.00 3.13
N LEU A 298 -12.64 -9.76 4.07
CA LEU A 298 -12.67 -9.47 5.49
C LEU A 298 -12.41 -10.77 6.23
N VAL A 299 -11.39 -10.81 7.09
CA VAL A 299 -11.17 -11.92 8.01
C VAL A 299 -12.05 -11.73 9.24
N GLY A 300 -12.72 -12.79 9.67
CA GLY A 300 -13.50 -12.83 10.89
C GLY A 300 -13.09 -14.01 11.77
N VAL A 301 -13.24 -13.82 13.08
CA VAL A 301 -13.12 -14.88 14.07
C VAL A 301 -14.41 -15.72 14.06
N SER A 302 -14.25 -17.03 14.08
CA SER A 302 -15.28 -18.06 14.14
C SER A 302 -14.84 -19.15 15.11
N HIS A 303 -15.59 -20.26 15.15
CA HIS A 303 -15.19 -21.47 15.85
C HIS A 303 -15.11 -22.65 14.87
N ASP A 304 -14.22 -23.61 15.13
CA ASP A 304 -14.17 -24.90 14.44
C ASP A 304 -15.22 -25.89 15.00
N ALA A 305 -15.18 -27.15 14.54
CA ALA A 305 -16.10 -28.20 14.99
C ALA A 305 -15.93 -28.58 16.47
N GLU A 306 -14.77 -28.30 17.06
CA GLU A 306 -14.45 -28.55 18.47
C GLU A 306 -14.63 -27.28 19.34
N VAL A 307 -15.21 -26.21 18.76
CA VAL A 307 -15.47 -24.92 19.41
C VAL A 307 -14.19 -24.15 19.75
N HIS A 308 -13.06 -24.48 19.13
CA HIS A 308 -11.84 -23.68 19.24
C HIS A 308 -11.94 -22.43 18.35
N PRO A 309 -11.45 -21.26 18.81
CA PRO A 309 -11.36 -20.07 17.96
C PRO A 309 -10.54 -20.33 16.70
N ALA A 310 -11.11 -20.00 15.54
CA ALA A 310 -10.48 -20.14 14.23
C ALA A 310 -10.83 -18.95 13.33
N TYR A 311 -9.98 -18.66 12.35
CA TYR A 311 -10.15 -17.54 11.44
C TYR A 311 -10.72 -18.01 10.10
N ARG A 312 -11.53 -17.16 9.44
CA ARG A 312 -11.99 -17.41 8.06
C ARG A 312 -12.31 -16.11 7.35
N LEU A 313 -12.45 -16.17 6.02
CA LEU A 313 -13.09 -15.09 5.27
C LEU A 313 -14.57 -14.99 5.66
N ALA A 314 -15.00 -13.77 6.00
CA ALA A 314 -16.32 -13.42 6.51
C ALA A 314 -17.11 -12.54 5.54
N LEU A 315 -18.44 -12.66 5.59
CA LEU A 315 -19.37 -11.90 4.74
C LEU A 315 -19.06 -12.00 3.23
N GLN A 316 -18.62 -13.18 2.77
CA GLN A 316 -18.14 -13.41 1.40
C GLN A 316 -19.22 -13.16 0.34
N THR A 317 -20.51 -13.15 0.71
CA THR A 317 -21.61 -12.80 -0.19
C THR A 317 -21.50 -11.37 -0.74
N ARG A 318 -20.63 -10.51 -0.20
CA ARG A 318 -20.32 -9.19 -0.78
C ARG A 318 -19.45 -9.27 -2.04
N GLU A 319 -18.67 -10.33 -2.18
CA GLU A 319 -17.58 -10.44 -3.16
C GLU A 319 -18.07 -10.96 -4.52
N GLN A 320 -17.29 -10.64 -5.57
CA GLN A 320 -17.61 -10.93 -6.98
C GLN A 320 -17.88 -12.41 -7.28
N HIS A 321 -17.22 -13.34 -6.58
CA HIS A 321 -17.35 -14.78 -6.86
C HIS A 321 -18.72 -15.35 -6.45
N ILE A 322 -19.45 -14.67 -5.56
CA ILE A 322 -20.83 -15.01 -5.19
C ILE A 322 -21.81 -14.07 -5.89
N ARG A 323 -21.59 -12.76 -5.79
CA ARG A 323 -22.60 -11.75 -6.18
C ARG A 323 -22.42 -11.16 -7.57
N ARG A 324 -21.31 -11.44 -8.26
CA ARG A 324 -21.04 -10.99 -9.63
C ARG A 324 -21.27 -9.47 -9.78
N ASP A 325 -22.18 -9.05 -10.65
CA ASP A 325 -22.53 -7.64 -10.90
C ASP A 325 -23.20 -6.93 -9.71
N LYS A 326 -23.68 -7.68 -8.70
CA LYS A 326 -24.25 -7.14 -7.45
C LYS A 326 -23.26 -7.11 -6.28
N ALA A 327 -22.01 -7.45 -6.54
CA ALA A 327 -20.95 -7.37 -5.54
C ALA A 327 -20.68 -5.92 -5.13
N THR A 328 -20.07 -5.72 -3.97
CA THR A 328 -19.71 -4.38 -3.50
C THR A 328 -18.57 -3.77 -4.32
N SER A 329 -17.73 -4.60 -4.93
CA SER A 329 -16.62 -4.21 -5.81
C SER A 329 -16.28 -5.37 -6.76
N ASN A 330 -15.55 -5.06 -7.83
CA ASN A 330 -14.99 -6.06 -8.75
C ASN A 330 -13.66 -6.67 -8.26
N ILE A 331 -13.11 -6.21 -7.13
CA ILE A 331 -11.83 -6.68 -6.61
C ILE A 331 -11.84 -8.20 -6.32
N CYS A 332 -10.73 -8.88 -6.66
CA CYS A 332 -10.53 -10.31 -6.40
C CYS A 332 -9.13 -10.57 -5.80
N THR A 333 -8.08 -10.52 -6.61
CA THR A 333 -6.72 -10.39 -6.11
C THR A 333 -6.59 -9.00 -5.47
N ALA A 334 -6.04 -8.97 -4.26
CA ALA A 334 -5.71 -7.76 -3.51
C ALA A 334 -4.23 -7.80 -3.12
N GLN A 335 -3.83 -7.17 -2.02
CA GLN A 335 -2.42 -6.97 -1.65
C GLN A 335 -2.06 -7.71 -0.35
N VAL A 336 -2.45 -8.99 -0.27
CA VAL A 336 -2.34 -9.80 0.96
C VAL A 336 -0.91 -9.86 1.50
N LEU A 337 0.08 -10.18 0.65
CA LEU A 337 1.48 -10.29 1.10
C LEU A 337 1.99 -8.98 1.71
N LEU A 338 1.57 -7.84 1.15
CA LEU A 338 2.00 -6.52 1.60
C LEU A 338 1.26 -6.09 2.87
N ALA A 339 -0.01 -6.49 3.02
CA ALA A 339 -0.76 -6.33 4.26
C ALA A 339 -0.14 -7.16 5.40
N VAL A 340 0.34 -8.37 5.09
CA VAL A 340 1.12 -9.20 6.04
C VAL A 340 2.38 -8.45 6.47
N ILE A 341 3.20 -7.96 5.54
CA ILE A 341 4.43 -7.19 5.86
C ILE A 341 4.11 -5.99 6.77
N ALA A 342 3.11 -5.18 6.41
CA ALA A 342 2.72 -4.02 7.20
C ALA A 342 2.23 -4.39 8.61
N SER A 343 1.48 -5.49 8.76
CA SER A 343 1.06 -5.99 10.07
C SER A 343 2.25 -6.45 10.92
N MET A 344 3.23 -7.11 10.31
CA MET A 344 4.43 -7.57 11.00
C MET A 344 5.34 -6.41 11.38
N TYR A 345 5.40 -5.35 10.57
CA TYR A 345 6.07 -4.11 10.92
C TYR A 345 5.45 -3.49 12.18
N ALA A 346 4.13 -3.38 12.24
CA ALA A 346 3.45 -2.86 13.43
C ALA A 346 3.62 -3.76 14.67
N ILE A 347 3.64 -5.09 14.49
CA ILE A 347 3.92 -6.04 15.58
C ILE A 347 5.36 -5.89 16.08
N TYR A 348 6.34 -5.74 15.18
CA TYR A 348 7.75 -5.66 15.54
C TYR A 348 8.09 -4.38 16.30
N HIS A 349 7.49 -3.27 15.91
CA HIS A 349 7.73 -1.97 16.54
C HIS A 349 6.82 -1.71 17.75
N GLY A 350 5.62 -2.28 17.74
CA GLY A 350 4.56 -1.98 18.71
C GLY A 350 4.16 -0.50 18.73
N PRO A 351 3.24 -0.10 19.61
CA PRO A 351 2.79 1.29 19.68
C PRO A 351 3.90 2.27 20.07
N ARG A 352 4.84 1.83 20.91
CA ARG A 352 5.99 2.66 21.34
C ARG A 352 6.97 2.92 20.21
N GLY A 353 7.35 1.89 19.45
CA GLY A 353 8.28 2.03 18.34
C GLY A 353 7.70 2.87 17.21
N LEU A 354 6.46 2.63 16.82
CA LEU A 354 5.77 3.43 15.79
C LEU A 354 5.68 4.91 16.18
N ARG A 355 5.31 5.20 17.45
CA ARG A 355 5.30 6.57 17.96
C ARG A 355 6.69 7.19 18.00
N ALA A 356 7.74 6.43 18.29
CA ALA A 356 9.11 6.92 18.27
C ALA A 356 9.58 7.26 16.84
N ILE A 357 9.26 6.42 15.86
CA ILE A 357 9.53 6.66 14.44
C ILE A 357 8.82 7.95 14.00
N ALA A 358 7.51 8.07 14.25
CA ALA A 358 6.75 9.25 13.87
C ALA A 358 7.28 10.54 14.53
N LYS A 359 7.61 10.50 15.83
CA LYS A 359 8.21 11.64 16.54
C LYS A 359 9.55 12.05 15.93
N ARG A 360 10.39 11.07 15.55
CA ARG A 360 11.68 11.33 14.92
C ARG A 360 11.50 12.00 13.56
N VAL A 361 10.61 11.49 12.72
CA VAL A 361 10.30 12.06 11.39
C VAL A 361 9.79 13.49 11.55
N HIS A 362 8.81 13.71 12.42
CA HIS A 362 8.27 15.05 12.67
C HIS A 362 9.34 16.01 13.21
N ARG A 363 10.16 15.58 14.18
CA ARG A 363 11.25 16.42 14.73
C ARG A 363 12.24 16.85 13.66
N LEU A 364 12.69 15.93 12.78
CA LEU A 364 13.59 16.26 11.67
C LEU A 364 12.93 17.25 10.69
N THR A 365 11.63 17.08 10.45
CA THR A 365 10.85 17.99 9.57
C THR A 365 10.77 19.39 10.18
N SER A 366 10.50 19.49 11.48
CA SER A 366 10.50 20.76 12.21
C SER A 366 11.88 21.42 12.22
N GLN A 367 12.96 20.63 12.38
CA GLN A 367 14.34 21.14 12.29
C GLN A 367 14.62 21.75 10.91
N LEU A 368 14.23 21.06 9.83
CA LEU A 368 14.36 21.61 8.48
C LEU A 368 13.54 22.89 8.33
N ALA A 369 12.30 22.91 8.80
CA ALA A 369 11.44 24.09 8.68
C ALA A 369 12.06 25.32 9.38
N GLU A 370 12.56 25.17 10.61
CA GLU A 370 13.24 26.27 11.32
C GLU A 370 14.56 26.67 10.65
N GLY A 371 15.34 25.70 10.18
CA GLY A 371 16.57 25.98 9.41
C GLY A 371 16.29 26.78 8.14
N LEU A 372 15.26 26.40 7.38
CA LEU A 372 14.85 27.14 6.18
C LEU A 372 14.33 28.54 6.52
N ARG A 373 13.59 28.73 7.63
CA ARG A 373 13.21 30.06 8.10
C ARG A 373 14.41 30.92 8.45
N ALA A 374 15.44 30.36 9.09
CA ALA A 374 16.68 31.07 9.39
C ALA A 374 17.43 31.53 8.12
N LEU A 375 17.26 30.81 7.01
CA LEU A 375 17.75 31.20 5.68
C LEU A 375 16.86 32.23 4.97
N GLY A 376 15.77 32.67 5.60
CA GLY A 376 14.81 33.62 5.01
C GLY A 376 13.76 32.98 4.10
N CYS A 377 13.65 31.65 4.07
CA CYS A 377 12.59 30.96 3.33
C CYS A 377 11.24 31.08 4.05
N THR A 378 10.15 31.15 3.29
CA THR A 378 8.79 31.16 3.84
C THR A 378 8.21 29.75 3.82
N ILE A 379 7.86 29.23 5.00
CA ILE A 379 7.11 27.97 5.13
C ILE A 379 5.63 28.33 5.17
N THR A 380 4.84 27.83 4.21
CA THR A 380 3.44 28.26 4.03
C THR A 380 2.55 27.90 5.22
N HIS A 381 2.80 26.74 5.84
CA HIS A 381 1.94 26.18 6.89
C HIS A 381 2.72 25.94 8.17
N GLU A 382 2.17 26.36 9.31
CA GLU A 382 2.77 26.13 10.63
C GLU A 382 2.54 24.69 11.14
N ASN A 383 1.40 24.09 10.79
CA ASN A 383 0.98 22.79 11.30
C ASN A 383 1.21 21.71 10.24
N PHE A 384 2.16 20.82 10.46
CA PHE A 384 2.49 19.72 9.56
C PHE A 384 2.96 18.50 10.33
N PHE A 385 2.92 17.32 9.68
CA PHE A 385 3.54 16.11 10.22
C PHE A 385 4.97 15.96 9.72
N ASP A 386 5.14 15.52 8.47
CA ASP A 386 6.43 15.22 7.85
C ASP A 386 6.67 15.98 6.55
N THR A 387 5.70 16.78 6.13
CA THR A 387 5.68 17.43 4.83
C THR A 387 5.55 18.93 5.01
N ILE A 388 6.44 19.70 4.39
CA ILE A 388 6.40 21.16 4.38
C ILE A 388 6.29 21.70 2.97
N ARG A 389 5.59 22.83 2.83
CA ARG A 389 5.52 23.64 1.62
C ARG A 389 6.38 24.87 1.81
N VAL A 390 7.36 25.04 0.93
CA VAL A 390 8.32 26.14 0.95
C VAL A 390 8.08 27.04 -0.25
N GLU A 391 7.88 28.33 -0.02
CA GLU A 391 7.80 29.32 -1.09
C GLU A 391 9.19 29.60 -1.67
N VAL A 392 9.25 29.65 -3.00
CA VAL A 392 10.50 29.86 -3.75
C VAL A 392 10.25 30.79 -4.93
N GLU A 393 11.32 31.39 -5.45
CA GLU A 393 11.21 32.22 -6.66
C GLU A 393 10.84 31.38 -7.89
N SER A 394 11.48 30.22 -8.05
CA SER A 394 11.22 29.26 -9.11
C SER A 394 11.40 27.82 -8.60
N SER A 395 10.33 27.04 -8.64
CA SER A 395 10.37 25.61 -8.27
C SER A 395 11.30 24.81 -9.19
N GLU A 396 11.35 25.17 -10.48
CA GLU A 396 12.18 24.49 -11.48
C GLU A 396 13.67 24.61 -11.15
N VAL A 397 14.12 25.80 -10.75
CA VAL A 397 15.52 26.04 -10.36
C VAL A 397 15.90 25.21 -9.13
N VAL A 398 15.05 25.19 -8.12
CA VAL A 398 15.30 24.41 -6.89
C VAL A 398 15.29 22.90 -7.18
N GLN A 399 14.38 22.42 -8.04
CA GLN A 399 14.37 21.03 -8.48
C GLN A 399 15.63 20.66 -9.28
N GLU A 400 16.14 21.55 -10.14
CA GLU A 400 17.38 21.31 -10.86
C GLU A 400 18.58 21.20 -9.91
N HIS A 401 18.66 22.08 -8.90
CA HIS A 401 19.68 22.01 -7.85
C HIS A 401 19.59 20.71 -7.04
N ALA A 402 18.38 20.32 -6.64
CA ALA A 402 18.14 19.05 -5.95
C ALA A 402 18.57 17.85 -6.78
N ALA A 403 18.19 17.81 -8.07
CA ALA A 403 18.56 16.72 -8.97
C ALA A 403 20.07 16.60 -9.16
N LYS A 404 20.79 17.73 -9.26
CA LYS A 404 22.27 17.75 -9.29
C LYS A 404 22.89 17.24 -7.99
N ALA A 405 22.22 17.45 -6.87
CA ALA A 405 22.63 16.99 -5.54
C ALA A 405 22.17 15.54 -5.23
N GLY A 406 21.51 14.86 -6.16
CA GLY A 406 21.08 13.47 -6.00
C GLY A 406 19.81 13.28 -5.18
N CYS A 407 18.96 14.31 -5.07
CA CYS A 407 17.67 14.23 -4.42
C CYS A 407 16.52 14.77 -5.28
N ASN A 408 15.29 14.39 -4.95
CA ASN A 408 14.07 14.84 -5.65
C ASN A 408 13.14 15.58 -4.70
N LEU A 409 12.63 16.73 -5.15
CA LEU A 409 11.61 17.53 -4.45
C LEU A 409 10.36 17.62 -5.32
N ARG A 410 9.20 17.89 -4.71
CA ARG A 410 7.95 18.01 -5.43
C ARG A 410 7.67 19.47 -5.79
N ALA A 411 7.44 19.79 -7.06
CA ALA A 411 6.90 21.10 -7.41
C ALA A 411 5.42 21.20 -6.99
N LEU A 412 5.06 22.27 -6.29
CA LEU A 412 3.69 22.60 -5.88
C LEU A 412 3.23 23.87 -6.60
N GLY A 413 3.37 23.84 -7.93
CA GLY A 413 3.25 25.02 -8.80
C GLY A 413 4.59 25.73 -9.02
N PRO A 414 4.61 26.85 -9.75
CA PRO A 414 5.86 27.49 -10.22
C PRO A 414 6.69 28.16 -9.11
N ARG A 415 6.08 28.43 -7.95
CA ARG A 415 6.67 29.23 -6.86
C ARG A 415 6.65 28.52 -5.50
N ALA A 416 6.47 27.21 -5.49
CA ALA A 416 6.53 26.43 -4.26
C ALA A 416 7.08 25.04 -4.52
N VAL A 417 7.80 24.52 -3.52
CA VAL A 417 8.24 23.12 -3.47
C VAL A 417 7.75 22.45 -2.20
N GLY A 418 7.33 21.20 -2.32
CA GLY A 418 7.02 20.30 -1.23
C GLY A 418 8.22 19.43 -0.89
N ILE A 419 8.46 19.26 0.40
CA ILE A 419 9.51 18.40 0.95
C ILE A 419 8.86 17.48 1.97
N SER A 420 8.93 16.17 1.75
CA SER A 420 8.38 15.15 2.64
C SER A 420 9.50 14.30 3.23
N PHE A 421 9.60 14.25 4.55
CA PHE A 421 10.53 13.40 5.27
C PHE A 421 9.92 12.07 5.65
N ASP A 422 10.79 11.11 5.92
CA ASP A 422 10.40 9.74 6.19
C ASP A 422 11.36 9.07 7.17
N GLU A 423 11.13 7.78 7.43
CA GLU A 423 11.87 7.03 8.44
C GLU A 423 13.38 7.01 8.17
N THR A 424 13.78 7.06 6.89
CA THR A 424 15.17 6.97 6.45
C THR A 424 15.91 8.30 6.57
N THR A 425 15.21 9.42 6.76
CA THR A 425 15.81 10.75 6.87
C THR A 425 16.83 10.81 8.02
N THR A 426 17.95 11.49 7.77
CA THR A 426 19.05 11.71 8.71
C THR A 426 19.37 13.21 8.80
N PRO A 427 20.14 13.67 9.81
CA PRO A 427 20.60 15.06 9.87
C PRO A 427 21.37 15.51 8.61
N ARG A 428 22.06 14.60 7.92
CA ARG A 428 22.76 14.90 6.66
C ARG A 428 21.80 15.30 5.54
N ASP A 429 20.58 14.78 5.54
CA ASP A 429 19.56 15.18 4.56
C ASP A 429 19.10 16.62 4.82
N ILE A 430 19.08 17.08 6.08
CA ILE A 430 18.79 18.47 6.44
C ILE A 430 19.91 19.38 5.92
N GLU A 431 21.17 19.06 6.21
CA GLU A 431 22.34 19.80 5.71
C GLU A 431 22.31 19.94 4.18
N LEU A 432 22.03 18.83 3.48
CA LEU A 432 21.90 18.77 2.03
C LEU A 432 20.81 19.72 1.52
N LEU A 433 19.63 19.69 2.14
CA LEU A 433 18.53 20.56 1.73
C LEU A 433 18.84 22.02 2.03
N MET A 434 19.41 22.35 3.19
CA MET A 434 19.80 23.71 3.50
C MET A 434 20.87 24.25 2.52
N SER A 435 21.81 23.42 2.07
CA SER A 435 22.78 23.84 1.05
C SER A 435 22.11 24.13 -0.30
N ILE A 436 21.13 23.31 -0.72
CA ILE A 436 20.33 23.53 -1.93
C ILE A 436 19.61 24.87 -1.88
N PHE A 437 18.98 25.21 -0.75
CA PHE A 437 18.25 26.48 -0.59
C PHE A 437 19.18 27.70 -0.44
N ARG A 438 20.44 27.52 0.00
CA ARG A 438 21.50 28.56 -0.09
C ARG A 438 22.10 28.70 -1.50
N GLY A 439 21.79 27.80 -2.43
CA GLY A 439 22.40 27.79 -3.76
C GLY A 439 23.88 27.39 -3.77
N THR A 440 24.32 26.61 -2.77
CA THR A 440 25.71 26.17 -2.60
C THR A 440 25.82 24.65 -2.47
N ALA A 441 26.96 24.10 -2.89
CA ALA A 441 27.33 22.70 -2.65
C ALA A 441 28.14 22.52 -1.35
N VAL A 442 28.46 23.62 -0.66
CA VAL A 442 29.30 23.63 0.54
C VAL A 442 28.40 23.58 1.78
N ARG A 443 28.67 22.61 2.65
CA ARG A 443 28.05 22.51 3.98
C ARG A 443 28.40 23.72 4.83
N ASP A 444 27.42 24.20 5.58
CA ASP A 444 27.63 25.18 6.64
C ASP A 444 27.66 24.45 7.99
N PHE A 445 28.72 24.65 8.78
CA PHE A 445 28.84 24.01 10.09
C PHE A 445 27.80 24.53 11.09
N GLN A 446 27.18 25.69 10.84
CA GLN A 446 26.09 26.20 11.66
C GLN A 446 24.80 25.37 11.56
N ASP A 447 24.66 24.52 10.53
CA ASP A 447 23.51 23.62 10.41
C ASP A 447 23.48 22.55 11.53
N ASP A 448 24.63 22.29 12.18
CA ASP A 448 24.71 21.37 13.32
C ASP A 448 24.09 21.96 14.60
N ASP A 449 23.90 23.29 14.65
CA ASP A 449 23.41 24.03 15.81
C ASP A 449 21.90 24.34 15.77
N LEU A 450 21.13 23.72 14.85
CA LEU A 450 19.68 23.94 14.70
C LEU A 450 18.82 23.59 15.93
N GLY A 451 19.44 23.00 16.96
CA GLY A 451 18.79 22.63 18.21
C GLY A 451 17.69 21.57 18.02
N GLU A 452 16.98 21.27 19.11
CA GLU A 452 15.82 20.37 19.07
C GLU A 452 14.54 21.18 19.25
N PRO A 453 13.82 21.55 18.17
CA PRO A 453 12.55 22.22 18.32
C PRO A 453 11.56 21.31 19.06
N PRO A 454 10.69 21.86 19.92
CA PRO A 454 9.67 21.08 20.59
C PRO A 454 8.74 20.43 19.54
N LEU A 455 8.16 19.27 19.88
CA LEU A 455 7.15 18.63 19.05
C LEU A 455 5.95 19.57 18.89
N ARG A 456 5.70 20.08 17.67
CA ARG A 456 4.62 21.05 17.39
C ARG A 456 3.51 20.36 16.59
N VAL A 457 2.64 19.66 17.30
CA VAL A 457 1.35 19.20 16.77
C VAL A 457 0.27 20.12 17.33
N PRO A 458 -0.64 20.68 16.52
CA PRO A 458 -1.65 21.59 17.03
C PRO A 458 -2.61 20.87 17.98
N GLN A 459 -3.04 21.55 19.04
CA GLN A 459 -3.79 20.94 20.15
C GLN A 459 -5.04 20.17 19.71
N PHE A 460 -5.75 20.65 18.69
CA PHE A 460 -6.95 19.99 18.15
C PHE A 460 -6.64 18.62 17.51
N ALA A 461 -5.41 18.45 17.01
CA ALA A 461 -4.95 17.28 16.26
C ALA A 461 -4.13 16.31 17.11
N ILE A 462 -3.84 16.59 18.38
CA ILE A 462 -3.05 15.66 19.21
C ILE A 462 -3.86 14.40 19.48
N ARG A 463 -3.26 13.23 19.19
CA ARG A 463 -3.80 11.93 19.62
C ARG A 463 -3.63 11.75 21.11
N THR A 464 -4.73 11.48 21.79
CA THR A 464 -4.75 11.11 23.22
C THR A 464 -5.13 9.66 23.46
N SER A 465 -5.74 9.00 22.47
CA SER A 465 -6.12 7.58 22.55
C SER A 465 -4.92 6.64 22.40
N ASP A 466 -5.00 5.51 23.09
CA ASP A 466 -4.09 4.39 22.89
C ASP A 466 -4.39 3.64 21.58
N PHE A 467 -3.42 2.87 21.10
CA PHE A 467 -3.54 1.99 19.94
C PHE A 467 -2.65 0.77 20.13
N LEU A 468 -2.95 -0.31 19.40
CA LEU A 468 -2.19 -1.56 19.40
C LEU A 468 -2.01 -2.12 20.82
N THR A 469 -3.09 -2.05 21.60
CA THR A 469 -3.10 -2.52 23.00
C THR A 469 -3.24 -4.04 23.09
N HIS A 470 -3.64 -4.71 22.00
CA HIS A 470 -3.71 -6.16 21.95
C HIS A 470 -2.31 -6.76 22.20
N PRO A 471 -2.18 -7.85 22.99
CA PRO A 471 -0.88 -8.42 23.33
C PRO A 471 0.01 -8.75 22.12
N ILE A 472 -0.59 -9.09 20.97
CA ILE A 472 0.18 -9.44 19.77
C ILE A 472 1.18 -8.36 19.35
N PHE A 473 0.85 -7.08 19.55
CA PHE A 473 1.70 -5.93 19.20
C PHE A 473 2.71 -5.55 20.30
N ASN A 474 2.82 -6.37 21.35
CA ASN A 474 3.61 -6.09 22.55
C ASN A 474 4.38 -7.32 23.07
N THR A 475 4.51 -8.37 22.26
CA THR A 475 5.14 -9.66 22.66
C THR A 475 6.21 -10.16 21.70
N HIS A 476 6.50 -9.44 20.62
CA HIS A 476 7.41 -9.90 19.56
C HIS A 476 8.45 -8.83 19.20
N ASP A 477 8.94 -8.12 20.21
CA ASP A 477 9.79 -6.95 20.08
C ASP A 477 11.25 -7.33 19.74
N THR A 478 11.66 -8.59 19.97
CA THR A 478 12.99 -9.08 19.60
C THR A 478 12.98 -9.81 18.25
N GLU A 479 14.10 -9.76 17.53
CA GLU A 479 14.25 -10.45 16.25
C GLU A 479 14.01 -11.97 16.37
N THR A 480 14.39 -12.58 17.50
CA THR A 480 14.17 -14.02 17.75
C THR A 480 12.70 -14.36 17.98
N GLU A 481 11.95 -13.52 18.71
CA GLU A 481 10.51 -13.71 18.90
C GLU A 481 9.76 -13.52 17.59
N MET A 482 10.09 -12.46 16.83
CA MET A 482 9.53 -12.22 15.51
C MET A 482 9.79 -13.40 14.58
N LEU A 483 11.04 -13.87 14.46
CA LEU A 483 11.38 -15.04 13.66
C LEU A 483 10.52 -16.26 13.99
N ARG A 484 10.36 -16.57 15.29
CA ARG A 484 9.56 -17.71 15.75
C ARG A 484 8.07 -17.53 15.43
N TYR A 485 7.56 -16.31 15.58
CA TYR A 485 6.18 -16.00 15.25
C TYR A 485 5.89 -16.13 13.76
N LEU A 486 6.74 -15.55 12.91
CA LEU A 486 6.65 -15.71 11.46
C LEU A 486 6.66 -17.19 11.07
N LYS A 487 7.58 -17.99 11.63
CA LYS A 487 7.64 -19.43 11.32
C LYS A 487 6.42 -20.20 11.81
N LYS A 488 5.88 -19.85 12.98
CA LYS A 488 4.65 -20.45 13.54
C LYS A 488 3.44 -20.20 12.65
N LEU A 489 3.30 -19.01 12.08
CA LEU A 489 2.23 -18.71 11.14
C LEU A 489 2.45 -19.44 9.81
N GLU A 490 3.65 -19.37 9.25
CA GLU A 490 4.01 -20.07 8.01
C GLU A 490 3.69 -21.58 8.09
N SER A 491 4.00 -22.23 9.23
CA SER A 491 3.78 -23.67 9.41
C SER A 491 2.30 -24.10 9.46
N ARG A 492 1.36 -23.15 9.56
CA ARG A 492 -0.09 -23.40 9.55
C ARG A 492 -0.70 -23.27 8.15
N ASP A 493 0.12 -22.93 7.16
CA ASP A 493 -0.31 -22.64 5.81
C ASP A 493 0.25 -23.66 4.82
N LEU A 494 -0.63 -24.27 4.01
CA LEU A 494 -0.20 -25.08 2.88
C LEU A 494 0.14 -24.15 1.70
N SER A 495 1.36 -24.29 1.16
CA SER A 495 1.89 -23.52 0.03
C SER A 495 2.54 -24.44 -1.02
N LEU A 496 3.07 -23.88 -2.11
CA LEU A 496 3.72 -24.68 -3.17
C LEU A 496 5.04 -25.32 -2.72
N THR A 497 5.58 -24.91 -1.56
CA THR A 497 6.73 -25.60 -0.97
C THR A 497 6.37 -26.99 -0.41
N THR A 498 5.07 -27.28 -0.29
CA THR A 498 4.56 -28.54 0.27
C THR A 498 4.04 -29.48 -0.81
N SER A 499 3.14 -29.01 -1.68
CA SER A 499 2.46 -29.85 -2.68
C SER A 499 1.82 -29.01 -3.78
N MET A 500 1.39 -29.64 -4.87
CA MET A 500 0.55 -29.00 -5.89
C MET A 500 -0.73 -28.45 -5.26
N ILE A 501 -1.09 -27.21 -5.61
CA ILE A 501 -2.35 -26.55 -5.24
C ILE A 501 -3.19 -26.41 -6.52
N PRO A 502 -3.96 -27.43 -6.94
CA PRO A 502 -4.59 -27.50 -8.27
C PRO A 502 -5.86 -26.64 -8.38
N LEU A 503 -5.74 -25.34 -8.08
CA LEU A 503 -6.85 -24.39 -8.15
C LEU A 503 -7.13 -24.02 -9.62
N GLY A 504 -8.25 -24.52 -10.13
CA GLY A 504 -8.79 -24.09 -11.42
C GLY A 504 -8.93 -22.56 -11.47
N SER A 505 -8.60 -21.96 -12.61
CA SER A 505 -8.59 -20.51 -12.83
C SER A 505 -7.52 -19.71 -12.05
N CYS A 506 -6.56 -20.37 -11.38
CA CYS A 506 -5.46 -19.69 -10.66
C CYS A 506 -4.06 -19.92 -11.27
N THR A 507 -3.85 -21.02 -12.01
CA THR A 507 -2.56 -21.37 -12.65
C THR A 507 -1.38 -21.38 -11.66
N MET A 508 -1.44 -22.29 -10.69
CA MET A 508 -0.46 -22.44 -9.61
C MET A 508 0.63 -23.46 -9.94
#